data_AF-X1FP73-F1
#
_entry.id   AF-X1FP73-F1
#
_cell.length_a   1.000
_cell.length_b   1.000
_cell.length_c   1.000
_cell.angle_alpha   90.00
_cell.angle_beta   90.00
_cell.angle_gamma   90.00
#
_symmetry.space_group_name_H-M   'P 1'
#
loop_
_entity.id
_entity.type
_entity.pdbx_description
1 polymer ?
#
loop_
_entity_poly.entity_id
_entity_poly.type
_entity_poly.pdbx_seq_one_letter_code
_entity_poly.pdbx_strand_id
1 'polypeptide(L)'
;MKIVEPIRDRKQIDQIKGNLYRQSDPRDFLLFVFGINSGLRIGDLLSLKLGDVKGSGGGLKNDLDIKEQKTGKTRKVFFNKQIKEAISYYLKKTDFFDLDRYLFTNEKSRENKPITRVRAYQLINKWCKDVGLNCRVGG
;
A
#
# COMPACT_ATOMS: atom_id res chain seq x y z
N MET A 1 -1.61 24.64 9.87
CA MET A 1 -1.16 23.53 9.02
C MET A 1 -0.35 22.58 9.89
N LYS A 2 -0.78 21.33 10.11
CA LYS A 2 -0.12 20.40 11.05
C LYS A 2 0.89 19.56 10.26
N ILE A 3 2.17 19.61 10.65
CA ILE A 3 3.26 18.92 9.95
C ILE A 3 3.24 17.44 10.32
N VAL A 4 3.27 16.60 9.29
CA VAL A 4 3.34 15.14 9.41
C VAL A 4 4.80 14.73 9.26
N GLU A 5 5.33 14.00 10.22
CA GLU A 5 6.72 13.54 10.16
C GLU A 5 6.82 12.13 9.56
N PRO A 6 7.78 11.88 8.64
CA PRO A 6 8.04 10.54 8.14
C PRO A 6 8.59 9.64 9.25
N ILE A 7 8.30 8.34 9.19
CA ILE A 7 8.88 7.35 10.10
C ILE A 7 10.37 7.20 9.75
N ARG A 8 11.26 7.60 10.67
CA ARG A 8 12.72 7.60 10.43
C ARG A 8 13.44 6.39 11.04
N ASP A 9 12.87 5.76 12.06
CA ASP A 9 13.51 4.63 12.73
C ASP A 9 13.29 3.33 11.95
N ARG A 10 14.40 2.79 11.43
CA ARG A 10 14.41 1.53 10.68
C ARG A 10 13.99 0.33 11.54
N LYS A 11 14.37 0.28 12.82
CA LYS A 11 13.97 -0.82 13.72
C LYS A 11 12.45 -0.87 13.88
N GLN A 12 11.81 0.29 14.02
CA GLN A 12 10.37 0.37 14.16
C GLN A 12 9.64 0.03 12.85
N ILE A 13 10.18 0.45 11.70
CA ILE A 13 9.66 0.04 10.38
C ILE A 13 9.70 -1.49 10.25
N ASP A 14 10.82 -2.11 10.62
CA ASP A 14 10.98 -3.56 10.53
C ASP A 14 10.07 -4.30 11.53
N GLN A 15 9.84 -3.74 12.72
CA GLN A 15 8.84 -4.25 13.67
C GLN A 15 7.42 -4.17 13.11
N ILE A 16 7.01 -3.04 12.52
CA ILE A 16 5.69 -2.91 11.87
C ILE A 16 5.55 -3.94 10.75
N LYS A 17 6.55 -4.04 9.86
CA LYS A 17 6.56 -5.06 8.79
C LYS A 17 6.40 -6.46 9.33
N GLY A 18 7.16 -6.82 10.37
CA GLY A 18 7.08 -8.14 11.01
C GLY A 18 5.72 -8.41 11.66
N ASN A 19 5.14 -7.41 12.32
CA ASN A 19 3.80 -7.51 12.92
C ASN A 19 2.73 -7.70 11.85
N LEU A 20 2.78 -6.92 10.78
CA LEU A 20 1.82 -7.02 9.67
C LEU A 20 1.96 -8.33 8.90
N TYR A 21 3.19 -8.80 8.70
CA TYR A 21 3.43 -10.07 8.03
C TYR A 21 2.88 -11.27 8.82
N ARG A 22 2.91 -11.21 10.15
CA ARG A 22 2.33 -12.23 11.05
C ARG A 22 0.81 -12.11 11.20
N GLN A 23 0.24 -10.93 10.97
CA GLN A 23 -1.20 -10.72 11.01
C GLN A 23 -1.87 -11.32 9.77
N SER A 24 -3.15 -11.67 9.90
CA SER A 24 -3.88 -12.40 8.87
C SER A 24 -4.26 -11.57 7.65
N ASP A 25 -4.14 -10.24 7.68
CA ASP A 25 -4.58 -9.36 6.59
C ASP A 25 -3.40 -9.01 5.66
N PRO A 26 -3.25 -9.68 4.50
CA PRO A 26 -2.14 -9.45 3.58
C PRO A 26 -2.20 -8.08 2.90
N ARG A 27 -3.39 -7.46 2.80
CA ARG A 27 -3.56 -6.12 2.23
C ARG A 27 -2.81 -5.09 3.07
N ASP A 28 -2.89 -5.21 4.38
CA ASP A 28 -2.31 -4.25 5.32
C ASP A 28 -0.77 -4.24 5.21
N PHE A 29 -0.17 -5.43 5.10
CA PHE A 29 1.25 -5.57 4.81
C PHE A 29 1.64 -4.92 3.48
N LEU A 30 0.89 -5.21 2.40
CA LEU A 30 1.12 -4.60 1.10
C LEU A 30 1.00 -3.07 1.17
N LEU A 31 -0.03 -2.54 1.84
CA LEU A 31 -0.28 -1.10 1.95
C LEU A 31 0.88 -0.39 2.63
N PHE A 32 1.39 -0.98 3.72
CA PHE A 32 2.53 -0.43 4.44
C PHE A 32 3.81 -0.44 3.58
N VAL A 33 4.17 -1.60 3.03
CA VAL A 33 5.39 -1.76 2.24
C VAL A 33 5.36 -0.89 0.99
N PHE A 34 4.23 -0.86 0.27
CA PHE A 34 4.09 -0.05 -0.92
C PHE A 34 4.12 1.45 -0.57
N GLY A 35 3.44 1.87 0.50
CA GLY A 35 3.41 3.26 0.95
C GLY A 35 4.79 3.83 1.26
N ILE A 36 5.59 3.11 2.05
CA ILE A 36 6.93 3.58 2.45
C ILE A 36 7.96 3.50 1.31
N ASN A 37 7.78 2.62 0.32
CA ASN A 37 8.74 2.43 -0.77
C ASN A 37 8.40 3.23 -2.03
N SER A 38 7.12 3.57 -2.27
CA SER A 38 6.69 4.30 -3.48
C SER A 38 6.68 5.81 -3.30
N GLY A 39 6.52 6.31 -2.06
CA GLY A 39 6.34 7.73 -1.79
C GLY A 39 5.13 8.34 -2.51
N LEU A 40 4.09 7.54 -2.74
CA LEU A 40 2.83 7.99 -3.31
C LEU A 40 1.93 8.61 -2.24
N ARG A 41 1.05 9.52 -2.67
CA ARG A 41 -0.03 9.98 -1.79
C ARG A 41 -0.97 8.82 -1.52
N ILE A 42 -1.52 8.76 -0.32
CA ILE A 42 -2.42 7.66 0.08
C ILE A 42 -3.62 7.52 -0.87
N GLY A 43 -4.14 8.63 -1.41
CA GLY A 43 -5.22 8.60 -2.39
C GLY A 43 -4.83 7.90 -3.70
N ASP A 44 -3.66 8.23 -4.24
CA ASP A 44 -3.14 7.62 -5.48
C ASP A 44 -2.79 6.15 -5.27
N LEU A 45 -2.27 5.81 -4.08
CA LEU A 45 -1.98 4.42 -3.69
C LEU A 45 -3.25 3.57 -3.62
N LEU A 46 -4.32 4.10 -3.05
CA LEU A 46 -5.59 3.38 -2.90
C LEU A 46 -6.32 3.17 -4.22
N SER A 47 -6.05 4.00 -5.24
CA SER A 47 -6.63 3.82 -6.58
C SER A 47 -5.95 2.75 -7.43
N LEU A 48 -4.88 2.12 -6.95
CA LEU A 48 -4.17 1.08 -7.70
C LEU A 48 -5.02 -0.18 -7.88
N LYS A 49 -5.03 -0.69 -9.12
CA LYS A 49 -5.66 -1.94 -9.52
C LYS A 49 -4.65 -3.06 -9.77
N LEU A 50 -5.11 -4.30 -9.88
CA LEU A 50 -4.23 -5.41 -10.23
C LEU A 50 -3.62 -5.28 -11.62
N GLY A 51 -4.37 -4.79 -12.61
CA GLY A 51 -3.86 -4.53 -13.96
C GLY A 51 -2.74 -3.47 -14.00
N ASP A 52 -2.65 -2.62 -12.97
CA ASP A 52 -1.57 -1.66 -12.85
C ASP A 52 -0.26 -2.35 -12.48
N VAL A 53 -0.31 -3.38 -11.62
CA VAL A 53 0.88 -4.08 -11.12
C VAL A 53 1.25 -5.35 -11.89
N LYS A 54 0.29 -5.96 -12.59
CA LYS A 54 0.47 -7.20 -13.36
C LYS A 54 0.67 -6.89 -14.84
N GLY A 55 1.73 -7.43 -15.43
CA GLY A 55 2.04 -7.31 -16.85
C GLY A 55 1.31 -8.35 -17.71
N SER A 56 1.30 -8.12 -19.01
CA SER A 56 0.58 -8.96 -20.00
C SER A 56 1.04 -10.41 -20.05
N GLY A 57 2.27 -10.70 -19.60
CA GLY A 57 2.83 -12.07 -19.50
C GLY A 57 2.57 -12.77 -18.15
N GLY A 58 1.68 -12.25 -17.31
CA GLY A 58 1.35 -12.83 -16.00
C GLY A 58 2.33 -12.48 -14.87
N GLY A 59 3.52 -11.94 -15.20
CA GLY A 59 4.51 -11.45 -14.23
C GLY A 59 4.17 -10.07 -13.65
N LEU A 60 4.88 -9.66 -12.59
CA LEU A 60 4.80 -8.31 -12.05
C LEU A 60 5.54 -7.30 -12.93
N LYS A 61 4.99 -6.10 -13.11
CA LYS A 61 5.67 -5.01 -13.81
C LYS A 61 6.91 -4.54 -13.03
N ASN A 62 7.81 -3.82 -13.70
CA ASN A 62 8.97 -3.19 -13.07
C ASN A 62 8.66 -1.79 -12.56
N ASP A 63 7.68 -1.14 -13.16
CA ASP A 63 7.28 0.22 -12.89
C ASP A 63 5.81 0.42 -13.22
N LEU A 64 5.28 1.52 -12.71
CA LEU A 64 3.93 1.96 -12.93
C LEU A 64 3.90 3.47 -13.18
N ASP A 65 3.20 3.87 -14.23
CA ASP A 65 2.89 5.26 -14.51
C ASP A 65 1.58 5.66 -13.82
N ILE A 66 1.68 6.52 -12.80
CA ILE A 66 0.52 7.05 -12.08
C ILE A 66 0.28 8.48 -12.51
N LYS A 67 -0.93 8.76 -13.00
CA LYS A 67 -1.37 10.13 -13.24
C LYS A 67 -1.83 10.75 -11.91
N GLU A 68 -1.07 11.70 -11.39
CA GLU A 68 -1.42 12.38 -10.14
C GLU A 68 -2.73 13.15 -10.32
N GLN A 69 -3.71 12.90 -9.45
CA GLN A 69 -5.01 13.59 -9.51
C GLN A 69 -4.87 15.11 -9.32
N LYS A 70 -3.91 15.55 -8.50
CA LYS A 70 -3.77 16.96 -8.09
C LYS A 70 -3.10 17.83 -9.16
N THR A 71 -2.12 17.29 -9.88
CA THR A 71 -1.28 18.07 -10.80
C THR A 71 -1.51 17.70 -12.26
N GLY A 72 -2.20 16.58 -12.53
CA GLY A 72 -2.38 16.02 -13.87
C GLY A 72 -1.10 15.42 -14.47
N LYS A 73 0.03 15.48 -13.76
CA LYS A 73 1.32 14.96 -14.23
C LYS A 73 1.39 13.45 -14.01
N THR A 74 1.98 12.76 -14.98
CA THR A 74 2.31 11.34 -14.85
C THR A 74 3.64 11.19 -14.12
N ARG A 75 3.65 10.40 -13.04
CA ARG A 75 4.83 10.02 -12.29
C ARG A 75 5.06 8.53 -12.44
N LYS A 76 6.29 8.16 -12.82
CA LYS A 76 6.74 6.77 -12.83
C LYS A 76 7.17 6.34 -11.44
N VAL A 77 6.63 5.22 -10.96
CA VAL A 77 6.98 4.57 -9.70
C VAL A 77 7.62 3.23 -10.00
N PHE A 78 8.87 3.06 -9.61
CA PHE A 78 9.58 1.80 -9.77
C PHE A 78 9.23 0.82 -8.65
N PHE A 79 8.97 -0.43 -9.01
CA PHE A 79 8.75 -1.51 -8.06
C PHE A 79 10.08 -2.12 -7.67
N ASN A 80 10.57 -1.72 -6.50
CA ASN A 80 11.75 -2.35 -5.91
C ASN A 80 11.46 -3.80 -5.48
N LYS A 81 12.51 -4.53 -5.13
CA LYS A 81 12.41 -5.93 -4.68
C LYS A 81 11.37 -6.11 -3.56
N GLN A 82 11.33 -5.19 -2.59
CA GLN A 82 10.40 -5.26 -1.45
C GLN A 82 8.94 -5.11 -1.89
N ILE A 83 8.65 -4.17 -2.80
CA ILE A 83 7.31 -3.99 -3.37
C ILE A 83 6.88 -5.25 -4.12
N LYS A 84 7.75 -5.81 -4.97
CA LYS A 84 7.44 -7.02 -5.74
C LYS A 84 7.15 -8.20 -4.82
N GLU A 85 7.97 -8.41 -3.79
CA GLU A 85 7.76 -9.45 -2.79
C GLU A 85 6.44 -9.27 -2.04
N ALA A 86 6.10 -8.04 -1.65
CA ALA A 86 4.83 -7.75 -0.98
C ALA A 86 3.62 -7.99 -1.88
N ILE A 87 3.69 -7.61 -3.16
CA ILE A 87 2.61 -7.89 -4.13
C ILE A 87 2.49 -9.39 -4.34
N SER A 88 3.59 -10.10 -4.56
CA SER A 88 3.57 -11.56 -4.69
C SER A 88 2.98 -12.26 -3.46
N TYR A 89 3.33 -11.78 -2.25
CA TYR A 89 2.75 -12.28 -1.01
C TYR A 89 1.23 -12.06 -0.96
N TYR A 90 0.77 -10.85 -1.30
CA TYR A 90 -0.64 -10.50 -1.33
C TYR A 90 -1.43 -11.37 -2.32
N LEU A 91 -0.94 -11.52 -3.55
CA LEU A 91 -1.61 -12.30 -4.59
C LEU A 91 -1.68 -13.79 -4.24
N LYS A 92 -0.62 -14.35 -3.66
CA LYS A 92 -0.61 -15.75 -3.20
C LYS A 92 -1.63 -16.03 -2.08
N LYS A 93 -1.96 -15.02 -1.26
CA LYS A 93 -2.88 -15.18 -0.13
C LYS A 93 -4.35 -14.92 -0.48
N THR A 94 -4.59 -14.09 -1.50
CA THR A 94 -5.94 -13.67 -1.92
C THR A 94 -6.48 -14.44 -3.12
N ASP A 95 -5.62 -15.20 -3.81
CA ASP A 95 -5.92 -16.01 -5.01
C ASP A 95 -6.80 -15.27 -6.04
N PHE A 96 -6.47 -14.00 -6.24
CA PHE A 96 -7.28 -13.05 -6.97
C PHE A 96 -6.61 -12.69 -8.30
N PHE A 97 -7.38 -12.74 -9.40
CA PHE A 97 -6.87 -12.60 -10.77
C PHE A 97 -7.53 -11.50 -11.61
N ASP A 98 -8.55 -10.82 -11.08
CA ASP A 98 -9.30 -9.80 -11.82
C ASP A 98 -8.50 -8.48 -11.94
N LEU A 99 -8.10 -8.16 -13.17
CA LEU A 99 -7.24 -6.99 -13.45
C LEU A 99 -7.91 -5.65 -13.08
N ASP A 100 -9.24 -5.59 -13.07
CA ASP A 100 -9.99 -4.36 -12.78
C ASP A 100 -10.26 -4.12 -11.30
N ARG A 101 -9.90 -5.07 -10.45
CA ARG A 101 -10.10 -4.94 -9.01
C ARG A 101 -9.01 -4.10 -8.37
N TYR A 102 -9.42 -3.27 -7.41
CA TYR A 102 -8.49 -2.51 -6.58
C TYR A 102 -7.65 -3.44 -5.70
N LEU A 103 -6.38 -3.09 -5.51
CA LEU A 103 -5.47 -3.85 -4.63
C LEU A 103 -5.82 -3.68 -3.16
N PHE A 104 -6.34 -2.52 -2.77
CA PHE A 104 -6.59 -2.14 -1.39
C PHE A 104 -8.08 -2.15 -1.05
N THR A 105 -8.78 -3.26 -1.33
CA THR A 105 -10.21 -3.41 -1.02
C THR A 105 -10.45 -3.85 0.43
N ASN A 106 -11.68 -3.69 0.91
CA ASN A 106 -12.12 -4.39 2.11
C ASN A 106 -12.48 -5.84 1.75
N GLU A 107 -11.72 -6.83 2.22
CA GLU A 107 -11.97 -8.26 1.95
C GLU A 107 -13.37 -8.73 2.40
N LYS A 108 -13.94 -8.10 3.43
CA LYS A 108 -15.29 -8.40 3.91
C LYS A 108 -16.40 -7.81 3.04
N SER A 109 -16.06 -6.87 2.16
CA SER A 109 -17.02 -6.27 1.24
C SER A 109 -17.03 -7.04 -0.07
N ARG A 110 -18.23 -7.35 -0.59
CA ARG A 110 -18.39 -7.87 -1.96
C ARG A 110 -18.18 -6.79 -3.02
N GLU A 111 -18.04 -5.53 -2.62
CA GLU A 111 -17.87 -4.41 -3.54
C GLU A 111 -16.40 -4.23 -3.93
N ASN A 112 -16.14 -4.04 -5.23
CA ASN A 112 -14.85 -3.62 -5.75
C ASN A 112 -14.60 -2.13 -5.49
N LYS A 113 -14.44 -1.78 -4.20
CA LYS A 113 -14.13 -0.42 -3.75
C LYS A 113 -12.89 -0.40 -2.86
N PRO A 114 -11.96 0.54 -3.08
CA PRO A 114 -10.80 0.66 -2.22
C PRO A 114 -11.23 1.15 -0.84
N ILE A 115 -10.41 0.87 0.19
CA ILE A 115 -10.60 1.45 1.51
C ILE A 115 -10.55 2.98 1.42
N THR A 116 -11.25 3.66 2.32
CA THR A 116 -11.24 5.12 2.34
C THR A 116 -9.89 5.64 2.83
N ARG A 117 -9.53 6.87 2.43
CA ARG A 117 -8.32 7.56 2.93
C ARG A 117 -8.31 7.63 4.46
N VAL A 118 -9.47 7.88 5.07
CA VAL A 118 -9.65 7.89 6.52
C VAL A 118 -9.35 6.53 7.13
N ARG A 119 -9.82 5.44 6.51
CA ARG A 119 -9.53 4.08 6.99
C ARG A 119 -8.04 3.77 6.90
N ALA A 120 -7.39 4.10 5.78
CA ALA A 120 -5.96 3.92 5.62
C ALA A 120 -5.15 4.71 6.68
N TYR A 121 -5.55 5.96 6.95
CA TYR A 121 -4.98 6.78 8.01
C TYR A 121 -5.11 6.12 9.39
N GLN A 122 -6.29 5.60 9.73
CA GLN A 122 -6.52 4.89 10.99
C GLN A 122 -5.64 3.64 11.12
N LEU A 123 -5.49 2.87 10.04
CA LEU A 123 -4.63 1.68 10.01
C LEU A 123 -3.17 2.04 10.24
N ILE A 124 -2.63 3.03 9.51
CA ILE A 124 -1.24 3.47 9.65
C ILE A 124 -0.97 3.96 11.09
N ASN A 125 -1.87 4.78 11.64
CA ASN A 125 -1.71 5.25 13.02
C ASN A 125 -1.80 4.12 14.05
N LYS A 126 -2.64 3.10 13.80
CA LYS A 126 -2.71 1.91 14.65
C LYS A 126 -1.36 1.20 14.67
N TRP A 127 -0.79 0.88 13.51
CA TRP A 127 0.47 0.15 13.43
C TRP A 127 1.63 0.93 14.06
N CYS A 128 1.62 2.25 13.91
CA CYS A 128 2.56 3.12 14.58
C CYS A 128 2.43 3.06 16.11
N LYS A 129 1.19 3.17 16.64
CA LYS A 129 0.96 3.03 18.09
C LYS A 129 1.41 1.67 18.61
N ASP A 130 1.20 0.61 17.85
CA ASP A 130 1.60 -0.76 18.22
C ASP A 130 3.13 -0.90 18.41
N VAL A 131 3.94 -0.02 17.81
CA VAL A 131 5.41 0.02 18.00
C VAL A 131 5.90 1.21 18.84
N GLY A 132 4.98 1.87 19.56
CA GLY A 132 5.30 3.01 20.42
C GLY A 132 5.58 4.31 19.65
N LEU A 133 5.24 4.39 18.37
CA LEU A 133 5.34 5.60 17.57
C LEU A 133 4.09 6.45 17.68
N ASN A 134 4.26 7.71 18.07
CA ASN A 134 3.27 8.76 17.82
C ASN A 134 3.36 9.23 16.37
N CYS A 135 3.20 8.33 15.42
CA CYS A 135 3.04 8.78 14.04
C CYS A 135 1.68 9.48 13.94
N ARG A 136 1.69 10.77 13.65
CA ARG A 136 0.50 11.46 13.13
C ARG A 136 0.66 11.49 11.61
N VAL A 137 0.54 10.33 10.96
CA VAL A 137 0.81 10.18 9.52
C VAL A 137 -0.37 10.67 8.69
N GLY A 138 -0.49 11.98 8.46
CA GLY A 138 -1.42 12.52 7.46
C GLY A 138 -2.15 13.79 7.89
N GLY A 139 -2.12 14.77 7.00
CA GLY A 139 -3.01 15.91 6.87
C GLY A 139 -3.43 16.01 5.40
#